data_AF-A0AAU9C8A6-F1
#
_entry.id   AF-A0AAU9C8A6-F1
#
_cell.length_a   1.000
_cell.length_b   1.000
_cell.length_c   1.000
_cell.angle_alpha   90.00
_cell.angle_beta   90.00
_cell.angle_gamma   90.00
#
_symmetry.space_group_name_H-M   'P 1'
#
loop_
_entity.id
_entity.type
_entity.pdbx_description
1 polymer ?
#
loop_
_entity_poly.entity_id
_entity_poly.type
_entity_poly.pdbx_seq_one_letter_code
_entity_poly.pdbx_strand_id
1 'polypeptide(L)'
;MKSLDPYAVLKIGPDAGDETIRRAYLDQVRRHPPEREPEAFQQIQWAYEQIKDERSRIHYQLFHVTEPEKIAAALPAGRPSLAQLRALLRDCAQVQEDGQS
;
A
#
# COMPACT_ATOMS: atom_id res chain seq x y z
N MET A 1 -9.37 -14.86 -0.35
CA MET A 1 -7.97 -14.89 0.13
C MET A 1 -7.78 -13.68 1.02
N LYS A 2 -7.24 -13.82 2.24
CA LYS A 2 -6.97 -12.65 3.09
C LYS A 2 -5.78 -11.91 2.47
N SER A 3 -6.05 -10.81 1.77
CA SER A 3 -5.01 -9.85 1.41
C SER A 3 -4.43 -9.30 2.71
N LEU A 4 -3.16 -9.60 2.98
CA LEU A 4 -2.43 -9.00 4.09
C LEU A 4 -2.22 -7.52 3.78
N ASP A 5 -2.46 -6.65 4.75
CA ASP A 5 -2.13 -5.23 4.62
C ASP A 5 -0.61 -5.06 4.79
N PRO A 6 0.13 -4.57 3.76
CA PRO A 6 1.57 -4.40 3.83
C PRO A 6 2.00 -3.41 4.93
N TYR A 7 1.16 -2.41 5.24
CA TYR A 7 1.44 -1.45 6.30
C TYR A 7 1.33 -2.12 7.67
N ALA A 8 0.33 -2.97 7.87
CA ALA A 8 0.18 -3.77 9.08
C ALA A 8 1.33 -4.77 9.27
N VAL A 9 1.77 -5.43 8.19
CA VAL A 9 2.91 -6.38 8.23
C VAL A 9 4.20 -5.68 8.63
N LEU A 10 4.48 -4.49 8.06
CA LEU A 10 5.67 -3.71 8.42
C LEU A 10 5.50 -2.89 9.72
N LYS A 11 4.31 -2.91 10.34
CA LYS A 11 3.96 -2.17 11.57
C LYS A 11 4.20 -0.66 11.44
N ILE A 12 3.74 -0.09 10.34
CA ILE A 12 3.85 1.34 10.03
C ILE A 12 2.50 1.92 9.60
N GLY A 13 2.36 3.24 9.63
CA GLY A 13 1.16 3.92 9.14
C GLY A 13 1.10 4.00 7.61
N PRO A 14 -0.10 4.20 7.03
CA PRO A 14 -0.31 4.30 5.58
C PRO A 14 0.38 5.52 4.94
N ASP A 15 0.66 6.55 5.73
CA ASP A 15 1.37 7.77 5.28
C ASP A 15 2.90 7.64 5.32
N ALA A 16 3.43 6.45 5.61
CA ALA A 16 4.87 6.22 5.69
C ALA A 16 5.56 6.51 4.34
N GLY A 17 6.58 7.37 4.39
CA GLY A 17 7.46 7.62 3.25
C GLY A 17 8.53 6.53 3.07
N ASP A 18 9.22 6.57 1.94
CA ASP A 18 10.19 5.55 1.49
C ASP A 18 11.25 5.20 2.55
N GLU A 19 11.77 6.21 3.26
CA GLU A 19 12.78 5.98 4.30
C GLU A 19 12.20 5.22 5.50
N THR A 20 10.97 5.55 5.91
CA THR A 20 10.29 4.86 7.03
C THR A 20 10.00 3.41 6.66
N ILE A 21 9.53 3.16 5.43
CA ILE A 21 9.26 1.83 4.91
C ILE A 21 10.54 0.99 4.86
N ARG A 22 11.63 1.55 4.32
CA ARG A 22 12.92 0.85 4.26
C ARG A 22 13.45 0.51 5.64
N ARG A 23 13.37 1.44 6.60
CA ARG A 23 13.81 1.21 7.98
C ARG A 23 12.99 0.11 8.65
N ALA A 24 11.67 0.14 8.50
CA ALA A 24 10.77 -0.87 9.06
C ALA A 24 11.06 -2.27 8.48
N TYR A 25 11.26 -2.37 7.16
CA TYR A 25 11.66 -3.63 6.51
C TYR A 25 12.96 -4.21 7.12
N LEU A 26 14.02 -3.40 7.21
CA LEU A 26 15.29 -3.87 7.77
C LEU A 26 15.19 -4.30 9.23
N ASP A 27 14.38 -3.59 10.03
CA ASP A 27 14.13 -3.94 11.43
C ASP A 27 13.33 -5.26 11.55
N GLN A 28 12.32 -5.48 10.70
CA GLN A 28 11.57 -6.73 10.67
C GLN A 28 12.42 -7.92 10.21
N VAL A 29 13.24 -7.76 9.16
CA VAL A 29 14.17 -8.82 8.70
C VAL A 29 15.18 -9.20 9.78
N ARG A 30 15.65 -8.22 10.56
CA ARG A 30 16.54 -8.49 11.70
C ARG A 30 15.85 -9.27 12.82
N ARG A 31 14.56 -9.04 13.06
CA ARG A 31 13.77 -9.74 14.07
C ARG A 31 13.33 -11.13 13.62
N HIS A 32 13.05 -11.28 12.33
CA HIS A 32 12.55 -12.49 11.69
C HIS A 32 13.54 -12.94 10.60
N PRO A 33 14.70 -13.48 10.98
CA PRO A 33 15.73 -13.86 10.02
C PRO A 33 15.26 -15.03 9.12
N PRO A 34 15.57 -15.00 7.82
CA PRO A 34 15.07 -15.99 6.85
C PRO A 34 15.49 -17.43 7.15
N GLU A 35 16.61 -17.62 7.84
CA GLU A 35 17.13 -18.94 8.21
C GLU A 35 16.29 -19.61 9.29
N ARG A 36 15.62 -18.84 10.15
CA ARG A 36 14.82 -19.35 11.27
C ARG A 36 13.32 -19.23 11.03
N GLU A 37 12.89 -18.17 10.35
CA GLU A 37 11.49 -17.81 10.16
C GLU A 37 11.20 -17.49 8.68
N PRO A 38 11.32 -18.47 7.76
CA PRO A 38 11.20 -18.23 6.32
C PRO A 38 9.80 -17.75 5.91
N GLU A 39 8.73 -18.24 6.54
CA GLU A 39 7.36 -17.79 6.26
C GLU A 39 7.14 -16.33 6.67
N ALA A 40 7.64 -15.92 7.84
CA ALA A 40 7.54 -14.54 8.30
C ALA A 40 8.35 -13.62 7.37
N PHE A 41 9.57 -14.03 6.99
CA PHE A 41 10.39 -13.31 6.03
C PHE A 41 9.67 -13.14 4.68
N GLN A 42 9.00 -14.17 4.16
CA GLN A 42 8.23 -14.07 2.91
C GLN A 42 7.10 -13.04 3.01
N GLN A 43 6.40 -12.98 4.13
CA GLN A 43 5.34 -11.98 4.36
C GLN A 43 5.93 -10.56 4.42
N ILE A 44 7.04 -10.37 5.15
CA ILE A 44 7.75 -9.09 5.26
C ILE A 44 8.26 -8.62 3.89
N GLN A 45 8.87 -9.53 3.12
CA GLN A 45 9.38 -9.24 1.78
C GLN A 45 8.24 -8.88 0.83
N TRP A 46 7.15 -9.66 0.85
CA TRP A 46 5.96 -9.36 0.05
C TRP A 46 5.42 -7.97 0.37
N ALA A 47 5.28 -7.63 1.66
CA ALA A 47 4.78 -6.35 2.11
C ALA A 47 5.65 -5.19 1.64
N TYR A 48 6.97 -5.30 1.80
CA TYR A 48 7.92 -4.31 1.32
C TYR A 48 7.79 -4.08 -0.19
N GLU A 49 7.74 -5.13 -1.01
CA GLU A 49 7.61 -5.00 -2.46
C GLU A 49 6.33 -4.28 -2.90
N GLN A 50 5.23 -4.43 -2.14
CA GLN A 50 3.97 -3.73 -2.42
C GLN A 50 4.06 -2.21 -2.22
N ILE A 51 4.93 -1.71 -1.33
CA ILE A 51 4.92 -0.28 -0.91
C ILE A 51 6.28 0.42 -0.91
N LYS A 52 7.37 -0.25 -1.36
CA LYS A 52 8.76 0.22 -1.28
C LYS A 52 9.04 1.61 -1.85
N ASP A 53 8.27 2.04 -2.83
CA ASP A 53 8.38 3.34 -3.49
C ASP A 53 7.00 3.89 -3.85
N GLU A 54 6.97 5.15 -4.25
CA GLU A 54 5.74 5.87 -4.59
C GLU A 54 4.91 5.14 -5.66
N ARG A 55 5.55 4.58 -6.68
CA ARG A 55 4.85 3.90 -7.77
C ARG A 55 4.24 2.59 -7.29
N SER A 56 4.96 1.82 -6.48
CA SER A 56 4.42 0.61 -5.84
C SER A 56 3.21 0.94 -4.95
N ARG A 57 3.28 2.00 -4.14
CA ARG A 57 2.14 2.42 -3.27
C ARG A 57 0.90 2.78 -4.06
N ILE A 58 1.05 3.55 -5.14
CA ILE A 58 -0.07 3.90 -6.03
C ILE A 58 -0.67 2.63 -6.65
N HIS A 59 0.17 1.71 -7.13
CA HIS A 59 -0.29 0.44 -7.69
C HIS A 59 -1.04 -0.40 -6.65
N TYR A 60 -0.52 -0.49 -5.42
CA TYR A 60 -1.18 -1.19 -4.34
C TYR A 60 -2.56 -0.57 -4.02
N GLN A 61 -2.64 0.76 -3.90
CA GLN A 61 -3.90 1.48 -3.65
C GLN A 61 -4.95 1.24 -4.74
N LEU A 62 -4.54 1.26 -6.02
CA LEU A 62 -5.43 1.06 -7.16
C LEU A 62 -6.06 -0.32 -7.21
N PHE A 63 -5.28 -1.37 -6.92
CA PHE A 63 -5.68 -2.75 -7.21
C PHE A 63 -6.04 -3.57 -5.97
N HIS A 64 -5.74 -3.09 -4.76
CA HIS A 64 -5.96 -3.84 -3.52
C HIS A 64 -6.79 -3.10 -2.47
N VAL A 65 -6.87 -1.78 -2.53
CA VAL A 65 -7.57 -0.96 -1.52
C VAL A 65 -8.84 -0.33 -2.08
N THR A 66 -8.83 0.04 -3.36
CA THR A 66 -9.95 0.78 -3.98
C THR A 66 -10.80 -0.13 -4.85
N GLU A 67 -12.12 0.09 -4.84
CA GLU A 67 -13.03 -0.51 -5.81
C GLU A 67 -12.70 0.01 -7.23
N PRO A 68 -12.27 -0.86 -8.16
CA PRO A 68 -11.77 -0.44 -9.47
C PRO A 68 -12.82 0.32 -10.29
N GLU A 69 -14.10 0.07 -10.07
CA GLU A 69 -15.23 0.78 -10.67
C GLU A 69 -15.27 2.27 -10.30
N LYS A 70 -14.92 2.63 -9.06
CA LYS A 70 -14.92 4.04 -8.60
C LYS A 70 -13.76 4.81 -9.24
N ILE A 71 -12.61 4.16 -9.41
CA ILE A 71 -11.46 4.76 -10.09
C ILE A 71 -11.76 4.93 -11.58
N ALA A 72 -12.30 3.90 -12.24
CA ALA A 72 -12.62 3.96 -13.66
C ALA A 72 -13.59 5.11 -13.98
N ALA A 73 -14.55 5.40 -13.11
CA ALA A 73 -15.47 6.51 -13.25
C ALA A 73 -14.81 7.90 -13.02
N ALA A 74 -13.78 7.98 -12.18
CA ALA A 74 -13.09 9.23 -11.83
C ALA A 74 -11.89 9.56 -12.74
N LEU A 75 -11.46 8.61 -13.58
CA LEU A 75 -10.32 8.81 -14.48
C LEU A 75 -10.69 9.71 -15.67
N PRO A 76 -9.81 10.66 -16.05
CA PRO A 76 -10.02 11.48 -17.23
C PRO A 76 -9.90 10.65 -18.52
N ALA A 77 -10.53 11.10 -19.60
CA ALA A 77 -10.32 10.51 -20.92
C ALA A 77 -8.85 10.72 -21.36
N GLY A 78 -8.05 9.65 -21.36
CA GLY A 78 -6.63 9.66 -21.70
C GLY A 78 -5.73 9.04 -20.62
N ARG A 79 -4.42 9.00 -20.86
CA ARG A 79 -3.45 8.46 -19.88
C ARG A 79 -3.14 9.52 -18.81
N PRO A 80 -3.53 9.32 -17.54
CA PRO A 80 -3.25 10.30 -16.48
C PRO A 80 -1.76 10.31 -16.10
N SER A 81 -1.31 11.44 -15.57
CA SER A 81 -0.01 11.54 -14.90
C SER A 81 -0.03 10.96 -13.48
N LEU A 82 1.14 10.59 -12.93
CA LEU A 82 1.25 10.08 -11.56
C LEU A 82 0.74 11.06 -10.50
N ALA A 83 0.94 12.37 -10.71
CA ALA A 83 0.46 13.40 -9.81
C ALA A 83 -1.09 13.47 -9.76
N GLN A 84 -1.73 13.40 -10.93
CA GLN A 84 -3.20 13.35 -11.04
C GLN A 84 -3.76 12.09 -10.38
N LEU A 85 -3.10 10.95 -10.61
CA LEU A 85 -3.50 9.68 -10.01
C LEU A 85 -3.39 9.70 -8.48
N ARG A 86 -2.32 10.28 -7.91
CA ARG A 86 -2.20 10.48 -6.45
C ARG A 86 -3.27 11.39 -5.85
N ALA A 87 -3.69 12.42 -6.58
CA ALA A 87 -4.78 13.28 -6.12
C ALA A 87 -6.09 12.48 -6.02
N LEU A 88 -6.46 11.79 -7.10
CA LEU A 88 -7.68 10.97 -7.15
C LEU A 88 -7.70 9.86 -6.08
N LEU A 89 -6.58 9.20 -5.86
CA LEU A 89 -6.46 8.15 -4.85
C LEU A 89 -6.61 8.68 -3.42
N ARG A 90 -6.12 9.89 -3.13
CA ARG A 90 -6.36 10.54 -1.83
C ARG A 90 -7.84 10.87 -1.64
N ASP A 91 -8.46 11.47 -2.65
CA ASP A 91 -9.87 11.85 -2.58
C ASP A 91 -10.77 10.61 -2.41
N CYS A 92 -10.46 9.50 -3.10
CA CYS A 92 -11.19 8.24 -2.94
C CYS A 92 -10.95 7.57 -1.57
N ALA A 93 -9.74 7.68 -1.01
CA ALA A 93 -9.43 7.13 0.31
C ALA A 93 -10.11 7.88 1.47
N GLN A 94 -10.59 9.12 1.24
CA GLN A 94 -11.32 9.91 2.22
C GLN A 94 -12.85 9.67 2.19
N VAL A 95 -13.37 8.91 1.22
CA VAL A 95 -14.80 8.57 1.15
C VAL A 95 -15.09 7.31 1.96
N GLN A 96 -14.92 7.38 3.28
CA GLN A 96 -15.52 6.39 4.17
C GLN A 96 -15.84 6.95 5.56
N GLU A 97 -16.41 8.15 5.65
CA GLU A 97 -17.11 8.63 6.87
C GLU A 97 -18.35 9.44 6.48
N ASP A 98 -19.34 8.80 5.86
CA ASP A 98 -20.70 9.33 5.86
C ASP A 98 -21.63 8.30 6.51
N GLY A 99 -22.21 8.75 7.62
CA GLY A 99 -22.92 7.98 8.62
C GLY A 99 -24.01 7.09 8.07
N GLN A 100 -23.96 5.83 8.48
CA GLN A 100 -25.11 4.96 8.52
C GLN A 100 -26.02 5.44 9.67
N SER A 101 -27.06 6.19 9.32
CA SER A 101 -28.15 6.58 10.20
C SER A 101 -29.25 5.52 10.25
#